data_AF-A0AAV2RLU9-F1
#
_entry.id   AF-A0AAV2RLU9-F1
#
_cell.length_a   1.000
_cell.length_b   1.000
_cell.length_c   1.000
_cell.angle_alpha   90.00
_cell.angle_beta   90.00
_cell.angle_gamma   90.00
#
_symmetry.space_group_name_H-M   'P 1'
#
loop_
_entity.id
_entity.type
_entity.pdbx_description
1 polymer ?
#
loop_
_entity_poly.entity_id
_entity_poly.type
_entity_poly.pdbx_seq_one_letter_code
_entity_poly.pdbx_strand_id
1 'polypeptide(L)'
;SSVSPDEEVKREERRTALVLGARGVGILQLLATHRNKLALCTVRRLLSTHDVPQLLAQLLNDNPWKTTAPDGQPQFFDNGVWMPQEDMNRLTQTECQMLVTLHCLLLDRETVAFYELNSVRRGALLKLRPLLREEILNQIPALEGFARWLAALAMFVPQDAR
;
A
#
# COMPACT_ATOMS: atom_id res chain seq x y z
N SER A 1 26.11 1.22 -25.20
CA SER A 1 25.23 0.38 -26.01
C SER A 1 23.89 1.07 -26.14
N SER A 2 23.41 1.33 -27.36
CA SER A 2 22.11 1.96 -27.60
C SER A 2 20.99 1.01 -27.17
N VAL A 3 20.13 1.45 -26.25
CA VAL A 3 18.89 0.75 -25.86
C VAL A 3 18.02 0.59 -27.11
N SER A 4 17.42 -0.59 -27.31
CA SER A 4 16.56 -0.85 -28.48
C SER A 4 15.30 0.04 -28.42
N PRO A 5 14.74 0.51 -29.55
CA PRO A 5 13.49 1.27 -29.56
C PRO A 5 12.36 0.60 -28.76
N ASP A 6 12.23 -0.73 -28.85
CA ASP A 6 11.21 -1.49 -28.13
C ASP A 6 11.43 -1.48 -26.60
N GLU A 7 12.69 -1.49 -26.16
CA GLU A 7 13.04 -1.42 -24.73
C GLU A 7 12.73 -0.04 -24.16
N GLU A 8 12.94 1.01 -24.97
CA GLU A 8 12.64 2.38 -24.56
C GLU A 8 11.13 2.63 -24.45
N VAL A 9 10.34 2.10 -25.40
CA VAL A 9 8.87 2.15 -25.30
C VAL A 9 8.38 1.46 -24.02
N LYS A 10 8.86 0.25 -23.72
CA LYS A 10 8.50 -0.47 -22.49
C LYS A 10 8.90 0.30 -21.22
N ARG A 11 10.04 1.00 -21.24
CA ARG A 11 10.50 1.83 -20.13
C ARG A 11 9.51 2.97 -19.87
N GLU A 12 9.10 3.68 -20.91
CA GLU A 12 8.16 4.80 -20.79
C GLU A 12 6.74 4.35 -20.43
N GLU A 13 6.28 3.21 -20.95
CA GLU A 13 5.02 2.59 -20.53
C GLU A 13 5.04 2.25 -19.02
N ARG A 14 6.11 1.61 -18.56
CA ARG A 14 6.28 1.28 -17.13
C ARG A 14 6.31 2.54 -16.27
N ARG A 15 7.03 3.57 -16.72
CA ARG A 15 7.10 4.87 -16.03
C ARG A 15 5.70 5.49 -15.92
N THR A 16 4.96 5.52 -17.02
CA THR A 16 3.61 6.08 -17.08
C THR A 16 2.67 5.33 -16.14
N ALA A 17 2.72 3.99 -16.15
CA ALA A 17 1.93 3.16 -15.26
C ALA A 17 2.24 3.44 -13.78
N LEU A 18 3.52 3.59 -13.40
CA LEU A 18 3.91 3.92 -12.03
C LEU A 18 3.43 5.31 -11.60
N VAL A 19 3.52 6.31 -12.49
CA VAL A 19 2.99 7.65 -12.22
C VAL A 19 1.48 7.60 -11.99
N LEU A 20 0.74 6.96 -12.90
CA LEU A 20 -0.71 6.85 -12.79
C LEU A 20 -1.12 6.07 -11.53
N GLY A 21 -0.42 4.99 -11.22
CA GLY A 21 -0.63 4.20 -10.00
C GLY A 21 -0.44 5.03 -8.73
N ALA A 22 0.67 5.75 -8.61
CA ALA A 22 0.95 6.61 -7.46
C ALA A 22 -0.09 7.74 -7.31
N ARG A 23 -0.53 8.35 -8.42
CA ARG A 23 -1.62 9.35 -8.39
C ARG A 23 -2.95 8.72 -7.95
N GLY A 24 -3.26 7.52 -8.42
CA GLY A 24 -4.43 6.75 -7.99
C GLY A 24 -4.42 6.46 -6.49
N VAL A 25 -3.27 6.03 -5.95
CA VAL A 25 -3.07 5.84 -4.50
C VAL A 25 -3.32 7.15 -3.74
N GLY A 26 -2.82 8.29 -4.24
CA GLY A 26 -3.08 9.59 -3.64
C GLY A 26 -4.57 9.95 -3.58
N ILE A 27 -5.34 9.63 -4.63
CA ILE A 27 -6.80 9.81 -4.65
C ILE A 27 -7.48 8.90 -3.62
N LEU A 28 -7.08 7.63 -3.55
CA LEU A 28 -7.62 6.68 -2.57
C LEU A 28 -7.35 7.14 -1.14
N GLN A 29 -6.14 7.64 -0.86
CA GLN A 29 -5.80 8.22 0.43
C GLN A 29 -6.67 9.44 0.74
N LEU A 30 -6.88 10.34 -0.22
CA LEU A 30 -7.72 11.52 -0.04
C LEU A 30 -9.15 11.11 0.35
N LEU A 31 -9.73 10.13 -0.34
CA LEU A 31 -11.06 9.59 -0.06
C LEU A 31 -11.12 8.95 1.33
N ALA A 32 -10.13 8.14 1.71
CA ALA A 32 -10.09 7.47 3.01
C ALA A 32 -9.92 8.44 4.19
N THR A 33 -9.04 9.44 4.04
CA THR A 33 -8.82 10.46 5.08
C THR A 33 -10.05 11.35 5.27
N HIS A 34 -10.81 11.62 4.20
CA HIS A 34 -12.03 12.44 4.23
C HIS A 34 -13.32 11.63 4.23
N ARG A 35 -13.26 10.34 4.56
CA ARG A 35 -14.41 9.40 4.52
C ARG A 35 -15.66 9.92 5.24
N ASN A 36 -15.50 10.66 6.34
CA ASN A 36 -16.60 11.24 7.13
C ASN A 36 -17.36 12.35 6.38
N LYS A 37 -16.80 12.88 5.30
CA LYS A 37 -17.43 13.89 4.42
C LYS A 37 -18.04 13.25 3.17
N LEU A 38 -17.88 11.94 2.98
CA LEU A 38 -18.40 11.21 1.83
C LEU A 38 -19.72 10.53 2.19
N ALA A 39 -20.53 10.26 1.17
CA ALA A 39 -21.68 9.38 1.34
C ALA A 39 -21.22 7.98 1.78
N LEU A 40 -21.97 7.35 2.69
CA LEU A 40 -21.68 6.01 3.21
C LEU A 40 -21.49 4.97 2.09
N CYS A 41 -22.27 5.10 1.01
CA CYS A 41 -22.18 4.22 -0.15
C CYS A 41 -20.79 4.30 -0.84
N THR A 42 -20.14 5.46 -0.85
CA THR A 42 -18.80 5.63 -1.42
C THR A 42 -17.78 4.82 -0.62
N VAL A 43 -17.81 4.95 0.70
CA VAL A 43 -16.88 4.23 1.59
C VAL A 43 -17.12 2.72 1.52
N ARG A 44 -18.39 2.29 1.52
CA ARG A 44 -18.75 0.89 1.33
C ARG A 44 -18.22 0.34 0.00
N ARG A 45 -18.29 1.10 -1.10
CA ARG A 45 -17.76 0.67 -2.40
C ARG A 45 -16.24 0.55 -2.40
N LEU A 46 -15.51 1.45 -1.73
CA LEU A 46 -14.06 1.32 -1.58
C LEU A 46 -13.69 -0.01 -0.92
N LEU A 47 -14.43 -0.41 0.11
CA LEU A 47 -14.14 -1.61 0.90
C LEU A 47 -14.65 -2.91 0.28
N SER A 48 -15.89 -2.94 -0.20
CA SER A 48 -16.58 -4.17 -0.61
C SER A 48 -16.65 -4.39 -2.12
N THR A 49 -16.69 -3.32 -2.92
CA THR A 49 -16.81 -3.43 -4.39
C THR A 49 -15.45 -3.39 -5.07
N HIS A 50 -14.59 -2.46 -4.66
CA HIS A 50 -13.26 -2.26 -5.24
C HIS A 50 -12.14 -2.93 -4.44
N ASP A 51 -12.47 -3.49 -3.27
CA ASP A 51 -11.54 -4.20 -2.37
C ASP A 51 -10.21 -3.46 -2.19
N VAL A 52 -10.30 -2.15 -1.94
CA VAL A 52 -9.14 -1.26 -1.82
C VAL A 52 -8.14 -1.78 -0.79
N PRO A 53 -8.54 -2.26 0.41
CA PRO A 53 -7.57 -2.79 1.36
C PRO A 53 -6.75 -3.97 0.81
N GLN A 54 -7.39 -4.91 0.10
CA GLN A 54 -6.70 -6.02 -0.53
C GLN A 54 -5.73 -5.54 -1.62
N LEU A 55 -6.19 -4.64 -2.49
CA LEU A 55 -5.37 -4.06 -3.56
C LEU A 55 -4.11 -3.40 -3.00
N LEU A 56 -4.26 -2.53 -1.99
CA LEU A 56 -3.12 -1.83 -1.38
C LEU A 56 -2.18 -2.78 -0.65
N ALA A 57 -2.72 -3.80 0.03
CA ALA A 57 -1.89 -4.82 0.67
C ALA A 57 -1.06 -5.60 -0.37
N GLN A 58 -1.64 -5.95 -1.51
CA GLN A 58 -0.91 -6.61 -2.60
C GLN A 58 0.18 -5.70 -3.19
N LEU A 59 -0.14 -4.44 -3.50
CA LEU A 59 0.84 -3.49 -4.00
C LEU A 59 2.02 -3.29 -3.05
N LEU A 60 1.77 -3.17 -1.74
CA LEU A 60 2.82 -3.07 -0.71
C LEU A 60 3.65 -4.35 -0.56
N ASN A 61 3.13 -5.52 -0.93
CA ASN A 61 3.90 -6.75 -0.94
C ASN A 61 4.76 -6.84 -2.21
N ASP A 62 4.20 -6.50 -3.36
CA ASP A 62 4.88 -6.61 -4.66
C ASP A 62 5.89 -5.48 -4.91
N ASN A 63 5.66 -4.30 -4.32
CA ASN A 63 6.51 -3.11 -4.39
C ASN A 63 6.98 -2.75 -5.83
N PRO A 64 6.08 -2.57 -6.81
CA PRO A 64 6.45 -2.35 -8.21
C PRO A 64 7.26 -1.06 -8.46
N TRP A 65 7.23 -0.12 -7.52
CA TRP A 65 8.05 1.10 -7.52
C TRP A 65 9.45 0.89 -6.93
N LYS A 66 9.85 -0.31 -6.52
CA LYS A 66 11.21 -0.62 -6.08
C LYS A 66 11.86 -1.58 -7.08
N THR A 67 13.15 -1.38 -7.35
CA THR A 67 13.95 -2.27 -8.21
C THR A 67 15.44 -2.11 -7.90
N THR A 68 16.25 -2.99 -8.44
CA THR A 68 17.72 -2.83 -8.46
C THR A 68 18.12 -2.16 -9.78
N ALA A 69 18.99 -1.16 -9.71
CA ALA A 69 19.60 -0.50 -10.87
C ALA A 69 20.65 -1.41 -11.55
N PRO A 70 21.07 -1.12 -12.79
CA PRO A 70 22.07 -1.94 -13.50
C PRO A 70 23.43 -2.05 -12.79
N ASP A 71 23.76 -1.09 -11.93
CA ASP A 71 24.97 -1.06 -11.10
C ASP A 71 24.81 -1.85 -9.78
N GLY A 72 23.67 -2.51 -9.57
CA GLY A 72 23.38 -3.29 -8.37
C GLY A 72 22.81 -2.48 -7.20
N GLN A 73 22.66 -1.16 -7.32
CA GLN A 73 22.15 -0.32 -6.23
C GLN A 73 20.62 -0.39 -6.14
N PRO A 74 20.03 -0.45 -4.94
CA PRO A 74 18.58 -0.36 -4.79
C PRO A 74 18.10 1.03 -5.19
N GLN A 75 16.98 1.09 -5.92
CA GLN A 75 16.33 2.34 -6.29
C GLN A 75 14.82 2.22 -6.14
N PHE A 76 14.18 3.37 -5.93
CA PHE A 76 12.74 3.47 -5.88
C PHE A 76 12.23 4.58 -6.80
N PHE A 77 10.99 4.43 -7.25
CA PHE A 77 10.32 5.39 -8.10
C PHE A 77 9.52 6.35 -7.25
N ASP A 78 9.80 7.64 -7.42
CA ASP A 78 9.08 8.72 -6.75
C ASP A 78 8.96 9.92 -7.67
N ASN A 79 7.80 10.58 -7.63
CA ASN A 79 7.51 11.80 -8.41
C ASN A 79 7.95 11.75 -9.89
N GLY A 80 7.84 10.60 -10.55
CA GLY A 80 8.14 10.45 -11.97
C GLY A 80 9.60 10.12 -12.30
N VAL A 81 10.44 9.91 -11.29
CA VAL A 81 11.88 9.62 -11.44
C VAL A 81 12.31 8.43 -10.57
N TRP A 82 13.31 7.69 -11.02
CA TRP A 82 13.98 6.68 -10.21
C TRP A 82 15.08 7.34 -9.38
N MET A 83 15.10 7.07 -8.08
CA MET A 83 16.05 7.63 -7.13
C MET A 83 16.77 6.51 -6.37
N PRO A 84 18.07 6.67 -6.05
CA PRO A 84 18.78 5.73 -5.20
C PRO A 84 18.10 5.58 -3.83
N GLN A 85 18.04 4.35 -3.33
CA GLN A 85 17.52 4.06 -2.00
C GLN A 85 18.69 3.92 -1.00
N GLU A 86 19.11 5.05 -0.43
CA GLU A 86 20.23 5.08 0.52
C GLU A 86 19.84 4.49 1.89
N ASP A 87 18.61 4.75 2.34
CA ASP A 87 18.08 4.25 3.61
C ASP A 87 16.97 3.21 3.37
N MET A 88 17.28 1.94 3.65
CA MET A 88 16.33 0.83 3.55
C MET A 88 15.24 0.87 4.62
N ASN A 89 15.41 1.68 5.67
CA ASN A 89 14.47 1.89 6.75
C ASN A 89 13.63 3.15 6.55
N ARG A 90 13.63 3.75 5.35
CA ARG A 90 12.74 4.86 5.03
C ARG A 90 11.62 4.39 4.11
N LEU A 91 10.38 4.69 4.50
CA LEU A 91 9.23 4.49 3.62
C LEU A 91 9.22 5.52 2.50
N THR A 92 8.91 5.06 1.29
CA THR A 92 8.60 5.93 0.16
C THR A 92 7.28 6.66 0.40
N GLN A 93 7.07 7.77 -0.31
CA GLN A 93 5.81 8.51 -0.22
C GLN A 93 4.61 7.60 -0.54
N THR A 94 4.68 6.83 -1.62
CA THR A 94 3.62 5.90 -2.03
C THR A 94 3.30 4.89 -0.93
N GLU A 95 4.31 4.30 -0.28
CA GLU A 95 4.12 3.38 0.86
C GLU A 95 3.39 4.05 2.02
N CYS A 96 3.82 5.26 2.41
CA CYS A 96 3.15 6.03 3.44
C CYS A 96 1.68 6.29 3.09
N GLN A 97 1.39 6.68 1.85
CA GLN A 97 0.02 6.94 1.41
C GLN A 97 -0.86 5.68 1.49
N MET A 98 -0.34 4.52 1.08
CA MET A 98 -1.07 3.26 1.17
C MET A 98 -1.30 2.82 2.62
N LEU A 99 -0.29 2.91 3.48
CA LEU A 99 -0.40 2.57 4.89
C LEU A 99 -1.40 3.48 5.63
N VAL A 100 -1.37 4.79 5.35
CA VAL A 100 -2.37 5.74 5.89
C VAL A 100 -3.77 5.41 5.39
N THR A 101 -3.91 5.07 4.10
CA THR A 101 -5.20 4.67 3.52
C THR A 101 -5.76 3.44 4.21
N LEU A 102 -4.93 2.40 4.39
CA LEU A 102 -5.29 1.18 5.11
C LEU A 102 -5.68 1.50 6.56
N HIS A 103 -4.89 2.32 7.26
CA HIS A 103 -5.21 2.76 8.62
C HIS A 103 -6.60 3.43 8.68
N CYS A 104 -6.87 4.40 7.80
CA CYS A 104 -8.15 5.11 7.79
C CYS A 104 -9.36 4.22 7.49
N LEU A 105 -9.22 3.20 6.64
CA LEU A 105 -10.34 2.34 6.25
C LEU A 105 -10.57 1.16 7.21
N LEU A 106 -9.52 0.65 7.85
CA LEU A 106 -9.58 -0.59 8.63
C LEU A 106 -9.65 -0.36 10.14
N LEU A 107 -9.18 0.79 10.65
CA LEU A 107 -9.21 1.09 12.09
C LEU A 107 -10.42 1.92 12.51
N ASP A 108 -11.29 2.28 11.58
CA ASP A 108 -12.53 2.98 11.85
C ASP A 108 -13.68 1.97 11.99
N ARG A 109 -14.40 2.06 13.12
CA ARG A 109 -15.42 1.07 13.49
C ARG A 109 -16.62 1.08 12.55
N GLU A 110 -16.97 2.24 11.98
CA GLU A 110 -18.10 2.35 11.07
C GLU A 110 -17.74 1.78 9.70
N THR A 111 -16.51 2.04 9.24
CA THR A 111 -16.09 1.58 7.92
C THR A 111 -15.70 0.11 7.90
N VAL A 112 -15.02 -0.39 8.93
CA VAL A 112 -14.55 -1.78 8.98
C VAL A 112 -15.69 -2.80 8.86
N ALA A 113 -16.92 -2.43 9.27
CA ALA A 113 -18.11 -3.27 9.13
C ALA A 113 -18.44 -3.61 7.66
N PHE A 114 -17.96 -2.83 6.68
CA PHE A 114 -18.13 -3.11 5.26
C PHE A 114 -17.02 -3.98 4.67
N TYR A 115 -15.99 -4.32 5.44
CA TYR A 115 -14.86 -5.12 4.99
C TYR A 115 -14.92 -6.53 5.58
N GLU A 116 -15.39 -7.47 4.78
CA GLU A 116 -15.45 -8.88 5.17
C GLU A 116 -14.04 -9.50 5.14
N LEU A 117 -13.55 -9.92 6.29
CA LEU A 117 -12.22 -10.51 6.40
C LEU A 117 -12.28 -12.03 6.19
N ASN A 118 -11.78 -12.51 5.06
CA ASN A 118 -11.56 -13.92 4.76
C ASN A 118 -10.07 -14.30 4.86
N SER A 119 -9.77 -15.60 4.73
CA SER A 119 -8.42 -16.17 4.75
C SER A 119 -7.43 -15.49 3.79
N VAL A 120 -7.85 -15.20 2.55
CA VAL A 120 -7.01 -14.57 1.51
C VAL A 120 -6.66 -13.13 1.89
N ARG A 121 -7.68 -12.34 2.27
CA ARG A 121 -7.54 -10.95 2.69
C ARG A 121 -6.67 -10.82 3.93
N ARG A 122 -6.91 -11.69 4.92
CA ARG A 122 -6.07 -11.78 6.11
C ARG A 122 -4.62 -12.10 5.76
N GLY A 123 -4.39 -13.08 4.88
CA GLY A 123 -3.05 -13.47 4.45
C GLY A 123 -2.28 -12.30 3.83
N ALA A 124 -2.91 -11.54 2.93
CA ALA A 124 -2.30 -10.38 2.31
C ALA A 124 -1.95 -9.27 3.31
N LEU A 125 -2.86 -8.97 4.24
CA LEU A 125 -2.66 -7.95 5.28
C LEU A 125 -1.56 -8.34 6.27
N LEU A 126 -1.49 -9.61 6.69
CA LEU A 126 -0.47 -10.06 7.64
C LEU A 126 0.95 -10.02 7.07
N LYS A 127 1.11 -10.12 5.75
CA LYS A 127 2.40 -9.92 5.08
C LYS A 127 2.93 -8.50 5.20
N LEU A 128 2.11 -7.52 5.60
CA LEU A 128 2.53 -6.14 5.84
C LEU A 128 3.24 -5.95 7.18
N ARG A 129 3.14 -6.91 8.12
CA ARG A 129 3.75 -6.79 9.45
C ARG A 129 5.26 -6.48 9.42
N PRO A 130 6.08 -7.12 8.56
CA PRO A 130 7.51 -6.80 8.47
C PRO A 130 7.81 -5.40 7.92
N LEU A 131 6.84 -4.68 7.35
CA LEU A 131 7.00 -3.27 6.96
C LEU A 131 6.86 -2.33 8.16
N LEU A 132 6.13 -2.73 9.20
CA LEU A 132 5.87 -1.92 10.40
C LEU A 132 6.84 -2.28 11.54
N ARG A 133 8.15 -2.23 11.23
CA ARG A 133 9.21 -2.44 12.23
C ARG A 133 9.34 -1.22 13.15
N GLU A 134 10.02 -1.41 14.28
CA GLU A 134 10.24 -0.36 15.28
C GLU A 134 10.86 0.91 14.66
N GLU A 135 11.80 0.77 13.72
CA GLU A 135 12.42 1.91 13.05
C GLU A 135 11.42 2.74 12.23
N ILE A 136 10.44 2.08 11.60
CA ILE A 136 9.37 2.75 10.84
C ILE A 136 8.37 3.41 11.78
N LEU A 137 7.99 2.70 12.85
CA LEU A 137 7.04 3.21 13.83
C LEU A 137 7.60 4.42 14.60
N ASN A 138 8.90 4.43 14.89
CA ASN A 138 9.59 5.58 15.48
C ASN A 138 9.55 6.82 14.57
N GLN A 139 9.58 6.64 13.24
CA GLN A 139 9.47 7.74 12.27
C GLN A 139 8.02 8.19 12.05
N ILE A 140 7.06 7.26 12.10
CA ILE A 140 5.64 7.53 11.85
C ILE A 140 4.78 6.89 12.96
N PRO A 141 4.73 7.50 14.17
CA PRO A 141 3.98 6.95 15.31
C PRO A 141 2.49 6.76 15.04
N ALA A 142 1.94 7.51 14.08
CA ALA A 142 0.55 7.37 13.63
C ALA A 142 0.22 5.95 13.10
N LEU A 143 1.22 5.14 12.72
CA LEU A 143 1.02 3.77 12.25
C LEU A 143 0.99 2.72 13.36
N GLU A 144 1.29 3.08 14.62
CA GLU A 144 1.27 2.14 15.75
C GLU A 144 -0.09 1.46 15.95
N GLY A 145 -1.17 2.21 15.73
CA GLY A 145 -2.52 1.66 15.77
C GLY A 145 -2.67 0.52 14.76
N PHE A 146 -2.23 0.73 13.52
CA PHE A 146 -2.32 -0.25 12.45
C PHE A 146 -1.42 -1.46 12.72
N ALA A 147 -0.22 -1.25 13.25
CA ALA A 147 0.68 -2.33 13.66
C ALA A 147 0.04 -3.22 14.75
N ARG A 148 -0.56 -2.60 15.78
CA ARG A 148 -1.31 -3.33 16.82
C ARG A 148 -2.51 -4.08 16.25
N TRP A 149 -3.23 -3.46 15.32
CA TRP A 149 -4.37 -4.11 14.64
C TRP A 149 -3.92 -5.36 13.87
N LEU A 150 -2.82 -5.29 13.11
CA LEU A 150 -2.25 -6.45 12.41
C LEU A 150 -1.73 -7.53 13.38
N ALA A 151 -1.17 -7.14 14.53
CA ALA A 151 -0.77 -8.08 15.56
C ALA A 151 -1.98 -8.82 16.15
N ALA A 152 -3.07 -8.11 16.43
CA ALA A 152 -4.34 -8.71 16.85
C ALA A 152 -4.90 -9.65 15.77
N LEU A 153 -4.91 -9.20 14.51
CA LEU A 153 -5.36 -9.98 13.36
C LEU A 153 -4.65 -11.35 13.23
N ALA A 154 -3.35 -11.39 13.57
CA ALA A 154 -2.57 -12.61 13.50
C ALA A 154 -3.03 -13.67 14.51
N MET A 155 -3.57 -13.24 15.66
CA MET A 155 -4.09 -14.12 16.70
C MET A 155 -5.48 -14.68 16.36
N PHE A 156 -6.23 -14.01 15.48
CA PHE A 156 -7.53 -14.49 15.02
C PHE A 156 -7.38 -15.48 13.85
N VAL A 157 -8.09 -16.61 13.94
CA VAL A 157 -8.23 -17.59 12.85
C VAL A 157 -9.61 -17.39 12.20
N PRO A 158 -9.69 -17.01 10.90
CA PRO A 158 -10.97 -16.88 10.19
C PRO A 158 -11.76 -18.19 10.15
N GLN A 159 -13.10 -18.11 10.16
CA GLN A 159 -13.96 -19.30 10.20
C GLN A 159 -13.97 -20.11 8.88
N ASP A 160 -13.65 -19.48 7.75
CA ASP A 160 -13.51 -20.09 6.41
C ASP A 160 -12.20 -20.88 6.22
N ALA A 161 -11.33 -20.90 7.24
CA ALA A 161 -10.07 -21.64 7.23
C ALA A 161 -10.16 -23.05 7.85
N ARG A 162 -11.38 -23.60 7.98
CA ARG A 162 -11.66 -24.97 8.45
C ARG A 162 -12.27 -25.84 7.35
#